data_AF-A0A3L8D9Q7-F1
#
_entry.id   AF-A0A3L8D9Q7-F1
#
_cell.length_a   1.000
_cell.length_b   1.000
_cell.length_c   1.000
_cell.angle_alpha   90.00
_cell.angle_beta   90.00
_cell.angle_gamma   90.00
#
_symmetry.space_group_name_H-M   'P 1'
#
loop_
_entity.id
_entity.type
_entity.pdbx_description
1 polymer ?
#
loop_
_entity_poly.entity_id
_entity_poly.type
_entity_poly.pdbx_seq_one_letter_code
_entity_poly.pdbx_strand_id
1 'polypeptide(L)'
;MKRRTKEKERRVMLLKQQPQTVQVAMSSGDLICPIVKLMLAALKSSGCEVDMRRHISCEVCNPIVSGGYDSEFNQGVLLHELIHMFDFCRNKLDVKNIDHIACTEIRAANLAHCSFISSLIQGHSSFFNIKASHQNCVKNKAKLSIMNVHKVSDEVASAAIERVFTKCYNDLEPIGRRLRRNSEDMPRAYAEAFLYGYEA
;
A
#
# COMPACT_ATOMS: atom_id res chain seq x y z
N MET A 1 -20.59 33.03 20.02
CA MET A 1 -19.31 32.30 20.23
C MET A 1 -19.43 30.77 20.06
N LYS A 2 -20.24 30.26 19.12
CA LYS A 2 -20.51 28.81 18.92
C LYS A 2 -20.33 28.30 17.47
N ARG A 3 -19.75 29.12 16.58
CA ARG A 3 -19.57 28.79 15.15
C ARG A 3 -18.14 28.38 14.75
N ARG A 4 -17.14 28.53 15.64
CA ARG A 4 -15.72 28.29 15.33
C ARG A 4 -15.19 26.87 15.61
N THR A 5 -16.00 25.97 16.18
CA THR A 5 -15.55 24.62 16.58
C THR A 5 -16.04 23.49 15.67
N LYS A 6 -17.00 23.73 14.76
CA LYS A 6 -17.49 22.70 13.81
C LYS A 6 -16.73 22.64 12.47
N GLU A 7 -15.76 23.53 12.25
CA GLU A 7 -14.97 23.60 11.01
C GLU A 7 -13.65 22.81 11.10
N LYS A 8 -13.25 22.40 12.30
CA LYS A 8 -12.04 21.58 12.54
C LYS A 8 -12.27 20.07 12.45
N GLU A 9 -13.51 19.58 12.53
CA GLU A 9 -13.83 18.14 12.52
C GLU A 9 -14.27 17.60 11.15
N ARG A 10 -14.23 18.43 10.09
CA ARG A 10 -14.47 18.03 8.70
C ARG A 10 -13.19 17.78 7.89
N ARG A 11 -12.06 17.58 8.56
CA ARG A 11 -10.73 17.38 7.97
C ARG A 11 -10.12 15.99 8.23
N VAL A 12 -10.94 14.98 8.53
CA VAL A 12 -10.51 13.57 8.68
C VAL A 12 -10.77 12.76 7.38
N MET A 13 -10.90 13.43 6.23
CA MET A 13 -11.25 12.78 4.96
C MET A 13 -10.44 13.32 3.78
N LEU A 14 -9.11 13.41 3.92
CA LEU A 14 -8.20 13.86 2.86
C LEU A 14 -6.90 13.03 2.82
N LEU A 15 -7.01 11.72 2.60
CA LEU A 15 -5.95 10.93 1.91
C LEU A 15 -6.10 11.14 0.40
N LYS A 16 -6.05 12.38 -0.07
CA LYS A 16 -6.11 12.69 -1.52
C LYS A 16 -5.10 13.76 -1.87
N GLN A 17 -4.08 13.33 -2.60
CA GLN A 17 -3.26 14.14 -3.48
C GLN A 17 -2.53 15.33 -2.82
N GLN A 18 -1.38 15.06 -2.19
CA GLN A 18 -0.13 15.83 -2.32
C GLN A 18 0.97 15.16 -1.47
N PRO A 19 2.23 15.20 -1.90
CA PRO A 19 3.30 14.42 -1.30
C PRO A 19 3.57 14.92 0.13
N GLN A 20 4.08 14.02 0.97
CA GLN A 20 4.97 14.30 2.12
C GLN A 20 4.52 13.95 3.54
N THR A 21 3.36 13.34 3.82
CA THR A 21 3.17 12.76 5.18
C THR A 21 2.27 11.54 5.18
N VAL A 22 2.87 10.37 5.40
CA VAL A 22 2.16 9.14 5.80
C VAL A 22 2.12 9.10 7.33
N GLN A 23 0.94 8.91 7.92
CA GLN A 23 0.79 8.72 9.38
C GLN A 23 0.95 7.24 9.74
N VAL A 24 2.01 6.86 10.47
CA VAL A 24 2.30 5.45 10.85
C VAL A 24 2.73 5.34 12.30
N ALA A 25 2.10 4.54 13.14
CA ALA A 25 2.58 4.34 14.51
C ALA A 25 3.79 3.37 14.56
N MET A 26 4.92 3.79 15.14
CA MET A 26 6.09 2.93 15.43
C MET A 26 6.52 3.07 16.89
N SER A 27 6.82 1.96 17.55
CA SER A 27 7.45 1.95 18.87
C SER A 27 8.95 2.18 18.75
N SER A 28 9.47 3.12 19.54
CA SER A 28 10.88 3.50 19.60
C SER A 28 11.76 2.30 19.98
N GLY A 29 12.59 1.81 19.07
CA GLY A 29 13.72 0.93 19.44
C GLY A 29 14.11 -0.18 18.46
N ASP A 30 13.24 -0.65 17.57
CA ASP A 30 13.50 -1.91 16.86
C ASP A 30 13.65 -1.77 15.35
N LEU A 31 14.76 -2.32 14.85
CA LEU A 31 15.07 -2.74 13.48
C LEU A 31 14.04 -2.32 12.42
N ILE A 32 14.36 -1.30 11.61
CA ILE A 32 13.56 -0.96 10.42
C ILE A 32 13.34 -2.25 9.62
N CYS A 33 12.06 -2.64 9.46
CA CYS A 33 11.67 -3.86 8.78
C CYS A 33 12.38 -3.97 7.41
N PRO A 34 12.93 -5.13 7.02
CA PRO A 34 13.69 -5.28 5.76
C PRO A 34 12.95 -4.72 4.54
N ILE A 35 11.62 -4.82 4.53
CA ILE A 35 10.81 -4.30 3.44
C ILE A 35 10.81 -2.77 3.38
N VAL A 36 10.79 -2.09 4.53
CA VAL A 36 10.87 -0.62 4.58
C VAL A 36 12.25 -0.16 4.12
N LYS A 37 13.32 -0.87 4.51
CA LYS A 37 14.67 -0.59 4.00
C LYS A 37 14.76 -0.72 2.48
N LEU A 38 14.21 -1.81 1.92
CA LEU A 38 14.12 -2.02 0.48
C LEU A 38 13.39 -0.86 -0.21
N MET A 39 12.22 -0.47 0.31
CA MET A 39 11.44 0.62 -0.29
C MET A 39 12.19 1.96 -0.25
N LEU A 40 12.88 2.28 0.84
CA LEU A 40 13.67 3.51 0.94
C LEU A 40 14.86 3.49 -0.02
N ALA A 41 15.56 2.36 -0.14
CA ALA A 41 16.63 2.19 -1.11
C ALA A 41 16.13 2.34 -2.56
N ALA A 42 14.97 1.76 -2.88
CA ALA A 42 14.35 1.86 -4.19
C ALA A 42 13.93 3.30 -4.53
N LEU A 43 13.33 4.02 -3.57
CA LEU A 43 12.96 5.42 -3.71
C LEU A 43 14.18 6.33 -3.92
N LYS A 44 15.24 6.13 -3.12
CA LYS A 44 16.51 6.84 -3.28
C LYS A 44 17.13 6.60 -4.65
N SER A 45 17.22 5.35 -5.08
CA SER A 45 17.79 4.95 -6.37
C SER A 45 16.96 5.47 -7.56
N SER A 46 15.66 5.71 -7.34
CA SER A 46 14.76 6.31 -8.33
C SER A 46 14.79 7.85 -8.33
N GLY A 47 15.63 8.48 -7.50
CA GLY A 47 15.75 9.95 -7.42
C GLY A 47 14.72 10.64 -6.51
N CYS A 48 13.98 9.89 -5.69
CA CYS A 48 13.00 10.41 -4.75
C CYS A 48 13.35 10.02 -3.31
N GLU A 49 14.55 10.42 -2.87
CA GLU A 49 15.01 10.12 -1.51
C GLU A 49 14.01 10.64 -0.45
N VAL A 50 13.67 9.76 0.49
CA VAL A 50 12.70 10.04 1.55
C VAL A 50 13.41 10.11 2.90
N ASP A 51 13.41 11.29 3.52
CA ASP A 51 13.77 11.44 4.92
C ASP A 51 12.59 11.01 5.80
N MET A 52 12.70 9.86 6.46
CA MET A 52 11.66 9.33 7.35
C MET A 52 11.24 10.32 8.44
N ARG A 53 12.14 11.16 8.96
CA ARG A 53 11.84 12.11 10.04
C ARG A 53 10.98 13.28 9.57
N ARG A 54 10.98 13.56 8.27
CA ARG A 54 10.24 14.65 7.65
C ARG A 54 9.00 14.19 6.91
N HIS A 55 9.04 12.99 6.34
CA HIS A 55 8.03 12.50 5.41
C HIS A 55 7.10 11.42 6.01
N ILE A 56 7.43 10.92 7.20
CA ILE A 56 6.62 9.93 7.92
C ILE A 56 6.37 10.48 9.32
N SER A 57 5.10 10.71 9.66
CA SER A 57 4.70 11.18 10.99
C SER A 57 4.14 10.01 11.79
N CYS A 58 4.68 9.74 12.98
CA CYS A 58 4.16 8.69 13.84
C CYS A 58 3.31 9.31 14.96
N GLU A 59 1.99 9.13 14.90
CA GLU A 59 1.07 9.61 15.95
C GLU A 59 0.54 8.44 16.80
N VAL A 60 0.36 8.69 18.10
CA VAL A 60 -0.22 7.71 19.04
C VAL A 60 -1.73 7.69 18.86
N CYS A 61 -2.29 6.55 18.48
CA CYS A 61 -3.73 6.37 18.33
C CYS A 61 -4.46 6.48 19.68
N ASN A 62 -5.63 7.12 19.70
CA ASN A 62 -6.51 7.19 20.87
C ASN A 62 -7.06 5.79 21.21
N PRO A 63 -7.05 5.34 22.49
CA PRO A 63 -7.52 4.00 22.88
C PRO A 63 -9.01 3.71 22.61
N ILE A 64 -9.82 4.71 22.23
CA ILE A 64 -11.26 4.57 21.93
C ILE A 64 -11.51 4.06 20.50
N VAL A 65 -10.54 4.13 19.59
CA VAL A 65 -10.64 3.42 18.30
C VAL A 65 -10.25 1.97 18.47
N SER A 66 -11.22 1.06 18.40
CA SER A 66 -11.03 -0.40 18.48
C SER A 66 -10.41 -1.01 17.21
N GLY A 67 -9.50 -0.29 16.55
CA GLY A 67 -8.61 -0.81 15.53
C GLY A 67 -7.31 -1.21 16.21
N GLY A 68 -7.19 -2.48 16.58
CA GLY A 68 -6.09 -3.01 17.38
C GLY A 68 -4.71 -2.57 16.88
N TYR A 69 -3.84 -2.26 17.84
CA TYR A 69 -2.41 -2.07 17.63
C TYR A 69 -1.80 -3.44 17.32
N ASP A 70 -1.95 -3.90 16.07
CA ASP A 70 -1.25 -5.06 15.55
C ASP A 70 -0.05 -4.57 14.73
N SER A 71 1.15 -4.91 15.18
CA SER A 71 2.40 -4.52 14.50
C SER A 71 2.40 -4.98 13.03
N GLU A 72 1.65 -6.03 12.69
CA GLU A 72 1.53 -6.57 11.33
C GLU A 72 0.63 -5.72 10.42
N PHE A 73 -0.44 -5.12 10.97
CA PHE A 73 -1.36 -4.29 10.19
C PHE A 73 -0.69 -2.97 9.75
N ASN A 74 0.12 -2.38 10.64
CA ASN A 74 0.82 -1.12 10.36
C ASN A 74 1.93 -1.27 9.31
N GLN A 75 2.59 -2.43 9.23
CA GLN A 75 3.58 -2.71 8.19
C GLN A 75 2.94 -2.79 6.80
N GLY A 76 1.75 -3.41 6.69
CA GLY A 76 0.99 -3.46 5.44
C GLY A 76 0.57 -2.06 4.97
N VAL A 77 0.07 -1.23 5.88
CA VAL A 77 -0.34 0.14 5.55
C VAL A 77 0.87 1.00 5.13
N LEU A 78 1.97 0.96 5.88
CA LEU A 78 3.19 1.70 5.49
C LEU A 78 3.71 1.25 4.13
N LEU A 79 3.75 -0.07 3.87
CA LEU A 79 4.19 -0.59 2.58
C LEU A 79 3.26 -0.17 1.43
N HIS A 80 1.96 -0.17 1.66
CA HIS A 80 0.96 0.29 0.69
C HIS A 80 1.24 1.74 0.25
N GLU A 81 1.48 2.63 1.21
CA GLU A 81 1.77 4.03 0.93
C GLU A 81 3.15 4.23 0.30
N LEU A 82 4.16 3.44 0.70
CA LEU A 82 5.47 3.46 0.06
C LEU A 82 5.40 3.00 -1.41
N ILE A 83 4.51 2.06 -1.75
CA ILE A 83 4.25 1.68 -3.15
C ILE A 83 3.63 2.86 -3.91
N HIS A 84 2.66 3.57 -3.34
CA HIS A 84 2.14 4.79 -3.97
C HIS A 84 3.22 5.85 -4.20
N MET A 85 4.09 6.07 -3.22
CA MET A 85 5.23 6.98 -3.35
C MET A 85 6.17 6.54 -4.46
N PHE A 86 6.51 5.26 -4.52
CA PHE A 86 7.37 4.70 -5.56
C PHE A 86 6.74 4.83 -6.94
N ASP A 87 5.45 4.59 -7.05
CA ASP A 87 4.69 4.68 -8.30
C ASP A 87 4.66 6.11 -8.84
N PHE A 88 4.43 7.07 -7.95
CA PHE A 88 4.47 8.49 -8.26
C PHE A 88 5.86 8.97 -8.66
N CYS A 89 6.89 8.46 -8.00
CA CYS A 89 8.29 8.79 -8.29
C CYS A 89 8.73 8.29 -9.67
N ARG A 90 8.52 6.99 -9.92
CA ARG A 90 9.08 6.31 -11.10
C ARG A 90 8.26 6.57 -12.37
N ASN A 91 6.96 6.84 -12.23
CA ASN A 91 6.05 6.95 -13.36
C ASN A 91 5.49 8.36 -13.51
N LYS A 92 5.17 8.74 -14.75
CA LYS A 92 4.39 9.95 -15.05
C LYS A 92 2.92 9.71 -14.70
N LEU A 93 2.61 9.73 -13.41
CA LEU A 93 1.27 9.43 -12.89
C LEU A 93 0.34 10.65 -13.00
N ASP A 94 -0.71 10.55 -13.81
CA ASP A 94 -1.80 11.51 -13.82
C ASP A 94 -2.88 11.11 -12.81
N VAL A 95 -2.95 11.83 -11.69
CA VAL A 95 -3.91 11.56 -10.60
C VAL A 95 -5.37 11.82 -10.98
N LYS A 96 -5.63 12.43 -12.14
CA LYS A 96 -6.98 12.62 -12.69
C LYS A 96 -7.39 11.48 -13.61
N ASN A 97 -6.42 10.69 -14.08
CA ASN A 97 -6.69 9.52 -14.90
C ASN A 97 -7.01 8.32 -14.00
N ILE A 98 -8.26 7.84 -14.06
CA ILE A 98 -8.73 6.72 -13.23
C ILE A 98 -7.94 5.42 -13.48
N ASP A 99 -7.37 5.23 -14.68
CA ASP A 99 -6.59 4.03 -14.99
C ASP A 99 -5.22 4.05 -14.30
N HIS A 100 -4.64 5.25 -14.13
CA HIS A 100 -3.39 5.43 -13.40
C HIS A 100 -3.60 5.17 -11.91
N ILE A 101 -4.69 5.71 -11.35
CA ILE A 101 -5.10 5.44 -9.97
C ILE A 101 -5.38 3.95 -9.77
N ALA A 102 -6.17 3.33 -10.65
CA ALA A 102 -6.49 1.91 -10.55
C ALA A 102 -5.21 1.06 -10.56
N CYS A 103 -4.24 1.40 -11.41
CA CYS A 103 -2.97 0.68 -11.48
C CYS A 103 -2.17 0.74 -10.18
N THR A 104 -2.04 1.93 -9.58
CA THR A 104 -1.27 2.07 -8.33
C THR A 104 -1.98 1.41 -7.14
N GLU A 105 -3.31 1.45 -7.10
CA GLU A 105 -4.12 0.75 -6.10
C GLU A 105 -4.02 -0.78 -6.23
N ILE A 106 -4.00 -1.29 -7.46
CA ILE A 106 -3.79 -2.72 -7.72
C ILE A 106 -2.41 -3.15 -7.22
N ARG A 107 -1.35 -2.37 -7.52
CA ARG A 107 0.02 -2.69 -7.08
C ARG A 107 0.12 -2.63 -5.56
N ALA A 108 -0.39 -1.59 -4.92
CA ALA A 108 -0.34 -1.42 -3.49
C ALA A 108 -1.15 -2.53 -2.75
N ALA A 109 -2.33 -2.91 -3.25
CA ALA A 109 -3.10 -4.03 -2.70
C ALA A 109 -2.41 -5.39 -2.89
N ASN A 110 -1.82 -5.62 -4.07
CA ASN A 110 -1.11 -6.85 -4.45
C ASN A 110 0.15 -7.09 -3.63
N LEU A 111 0.91 -6.02 -3.34
CA LEU A 111 2.21 -6.12 -2.70
C LEU A 111 2.15 -5.98 -1.17
N ALA A 112 1.14 -5.30 -0.62
CA ALA A 112 1.09 -4.96 0.80
C ALA A 112 -0.06 -5.59 1.60
N HIS A 113 -1.24 -5.77 1.01
CA HIS A 113 -2.45 -6.09 1.78
C HIS A 113 -2.98 -7.51 1.55
N CYS A 114 -2.94 -8.00 0.32
CA CYS A 114 -3.46 -9.33 0.00
C CYS A 114 -2.38 -10.38 0.25
N SER A 115 -2.60 -11.25 1.25
CA SER A 115 -1.73 -12.39 1.52
C SER A 115 -2.34 -13.69 1.00
N PHE A 116 -1.49 -14.61 0.55
CA PHE A 116 -1.90 -15.95 0.10
C PHE A 116 -2.51 -16.83 1.21
N ILE A 117 -2.44 -16.42 2.48
CA ILE A 117 -2.81 -17.26 3.64
C ILE A 117 -4.31 -17.16 4.01
N SER A 118 -5.04 -16.14 3.54
CA SER A 118 -6.47 -16.00 3.88
C SER A 118 -7.36 -17.12 3.30
N SER A 119 -6.91 -17.84 2.26
CA SER A 119 -7.70 -18.88 1.58
C SER A 119 -7.43 -20.31 2.09
N LEU A 120 -6.30 -20.56 2.76
CA LEU A 120 -5.92 -21.90 3.25
C LEU A 120 -6.47 -22.19 4.67
N ILE A 121 -6.64 -21.16 5.49
CA ILE A 121 -7.14 -21.30 6.87
C ILE A 121 -8.68 -21.50 6.92
N GLN A 122 -9.40 -21.19 5.83
CA GLN A 122 -10.87 -21.35 5.74
C GLN A 122 -11.34 -22.73 5.23
N GLY A 123 -10.43 -23.70 5.04
CA GLY A 123 -10.79 -25.11 4.86
C GLY A 123 -11.62 -25.50 3.62
N HIS A 124 -11.79 -24.61 2.63
CA HIS A 124 -12.72 -24.84 1.50
C HIS A 124 -12.13 -24.62 0.10
N SER A 125 -10.81 -24.54 -0.08
CA SER A 125 -10.24 -24.25 -1.40
C SER A 125 -9.23 -25.29 -1.87
N SER A 126 -9.64 -26.09 -2.86
CA SER A 126 -8.73 -26.79 -3.76
C SER A 126 -7.62 -25.85 -4.24
N PHE A 127 -6.39 -26.35 -4.45
CA PHE A 127 -5.23 -25.61 -4.96
C PHE A 127 -5.54 -24.71 -6.18
N PHE A 128 -6.58 -25.04 -6.95
CA PHE A 128 -7.09 -24.29 -8.11
C PHE A 128 -7.72 -22.92 -7.78
N ASN A 129 -8.20 -22.67 -6.56
CA ASN A 129 -8.91 -21.42 -6.20
C ASN A 129 -8.03 -20.34 -5.55
N ILE A 130 -6.77 -20.65 -5.21
CA ILE A 130 -5.91 -19.71 -4.45
C ILE A 130 -5.51 -18.51 -5.31
N LYS A 131 -5.12 -18.74 -6.57
CA LYS A 131 -4.75 -17.64 -7.50
C LYS A 131 -5.95 -16.72 -7.78
N ALA A 132 -7.13 -17.31 -7.99
CA ALA A 132 -8.37 -16.56 -8.16
C ALA A 132 -8.73 -15.77 -6.88
N SER A 133 -8.55 -16.39 -5.70
CA SER A 133 -8.81 -15.74 -4.41
C SER A 133 -7.92 -14.53 -4.17
N HIS A 134 -6.61 -14.62 -4.48
CA HIS A 134 -5.70 -13.48 -4.36
C HIS A 134 -6.07 -12.35 -5.33
N GLN A 135 -6.35 -12.68 -6.60
CA GLN A 135 -6.78 -11.69 -7.59
C GLN A 135 -8.07 -10.98 -7.16
N ASN A 136 -9.04 -11.72 -6.61
CA ASN A 136 -10.28 -11.16 -6.09
C ASN A 136 -10.03 -10.23 -4.90
N CYS A 137 -9.12 -10.59 -3.98
CA CYS A 137 -8.70 -9.69 -2.90
C CYS A 137 -8.17 -8.37 -3.45
N VAL A 138 -7.25 -8.44 -4.42
CA VAL A 138 -6.63 -7.24 -5.02
C VAL A 138 -7.66 -6.37 -5.72
N LYS A 139 -8.52 -6.95 -6.56
CA LYS A 139 -9.60 -6.23 -7.25
C LYS A 139 -10.55 -5.56 -6.26
N ASN A 140 -10.98 -6.27 -5.22
CA ASN A 140 -11.90 -5.73 -4.23
C ASN A 140 -11.29 -4.57 -3.43
N LYS A 141 -10.04 -4.71 -2.98
CA LYS A 141 -9.34 -3.65 -2.24
C LYS A 141 -9.11 -2.41 -3.10
N ALA A 142 -8.60 -2.58 -4.32
CA ALA A 142 -8.39 -1.47 -5.24
C ALA A 142 -9.72 -0.77 -5.55
N LYS A 143 -10.80 -1.52 -5.79
CA LYS A 143 -12.12 -0.96 -6.09
C LYS A 143 -12.63 -0.09 -4.95
N LEU A 144 -12.57 -0.60 -3.72
CA LEU A 144 -12.99 0.14 -2.53
C LEU A 144 -12.18 1.43 -2.36
N SER A 145 -10.86 1.39 -2.59
CA SER A 145 -10.02 2.60 -2.52
C SER A 145 -10.46 3.63 -3.58
N ILE A 146 -10.57 3.22 -4.84
CA ILE A 146 -10.98 4.11 -5.95
C ILE A 146 -12.36 4.72 -5.71
N MET A 147 -13.34 3.94 -5.25
CA MET A 147 -14.69 4.45 -4.97
C MET A 147 -14.69 5.50 -3.85
N ASN A 148 -13.97 5.23 -2.76
CA ASN A 148 -13.86 6.17 -1.65
C ASN A 148 -13.07 7.44 -2.04
N VAL A 149 -12.06 7.27 -2.90
CA VAL A 149 -11.11 8.32 -3.24
C VAL A 149 -11.50 9.15 -4.47
N HIS A 150 -12.24 8.60 -5.41
CA HIS A 150 -12.66 9.32 -6.61
C HIS A 150 -14.17 9.54 -6.68
N LYS A 151 -14.94 9.03 -5.70
CA LYS A 151 -16.40 9.17 -5.62
C LYS A 151 -17.08 8.75 -6.93
N VAL A 152 -16.56 7.69 -7.54
CA VAL A 152 -17.10 7.07 -8.75
C VAL A 152 -17.99 5.89 -8.38
N SER A 153 -18.85 5.45 -9.31
CA SER A 153 -19.67 4.27 -9.10
C SER A 153 -18.85 2.98 -9.14
N ASP A 154 -19.45 1.90 -8.65
CA ASP A 154 -18.82 0.57 -8.65
C ASP A 154 -18.48 0.11 -10.08
N GLU A 155 -19.36 0.39 -11.03
CA GLU A 155 -19.20 0.01 -12.44
C GLU A 155 -18.02 0.74 -13.07
N VAL A 156 -17.86 2.03 -12.79
CA VAL A 156 -16.75 2.84 -13.30
C VAL A 156 -15.42 2.36 -12.71
N ALA A 157 -15.37 2.10 -11.40
CA ALA A 157 -14.17 1.60 -10.73
C ALA A 157 -13.79 0.19 -11.22
N SER A 158 -14.77 -0.71 -11.33
CA SER A 158 -14.57 -2.07 -11.84
C SER A 158 -14.04 -2.05 -13.27
N ALA A 159 -14.64 -1.24 -14.16
CA ALA A 159 -14.19 -1.11 -15.54
C ALA A 159 -12.75 -0.58 -15.64
N ALA A 160 -12.36 0.39 -14.80
CA ALA A 160 -10.98 0.88 -14.74
C ALA A 160 -10.00 -0.21 -14.30
N ILE A 161 -10.35 -0.96 -13.25
CA ILE A 161 -9.54 -2.08 -12.76
C ILE A 161 -9.33 -3.11 -13.87
N GLU A 162 -10.38 -3.58 -14.52
CA GLU A 162 -10.26 -4.63 -15.54
C GLU A 162 -9.36 -4.19 -16.72
N ARG A 163 -9.40 -2.91 -17.12
CA ARG A 163 -8.54 -2.38 -18.20
C ARG A 163 -7.05 -2.53 -17.90
N VAL A 164 -6.64 -2.30 -16.65
CA VAL A 164 -5.22 -2.26 -16.26
C VAL A 164 -4.75 -3.48 -15.48
N PHE A 165 -5.67 -4.35 -15.02
CA PHE A 165 -5.40 -5.40 -14.05
C PHE A 165 -4.23 -6.29 -14.44
N THR A 166 -4.25 -6.87 -15.64
CA THR A 166 -3.21 -7.81 -16.07
C THR A 166 -1.82 -7.19 -16.06
N LYS A 167 -1.69 -5.92 -16.45
CA LYS A 167 -0.40 -5.22 -16.43
C LYS A 167 0.04 -4.94 -14.99
N CYS A 168 -0.81 -4.29 -14.21
CA CYS A 168 -0.44 -3.78 -12.89
C CYS A 168 -0.35 -4.87 -11.82
N TYR A 169 -1.12 -5.96 -11.94
CA TYR A 169 -1.05 -7.11 -11.03
C TYR A 169 0.24 -7.93 -11.20
N ASN A 170 0.82 -7.93 -12.41
CA ASN A 170 2.05 -8.64 -12.72
C ASN A 170 3.31 -7.79 -12.56
N ASP A 171 3.16 -6.47 -12.39
CA ASP A 171 4.26 -5.59 -11.97
C ASP A 171 4.50 -5.77 -10.46
N LEU A 172 5.69 -6.28 -10.11
CA LEU A 172 6.10 -6.55 -8.74
C LEU A 172 7.22 -5.62 -8.26
N GLU A 173 7.62 -4.65 -9.07
CA GLU A 173 8.63 -3.66 -8.67
C GLU A 173 8.11 -2.77 -7.53
N PRO A 174 8.94 -2.40 -6.53
CA PRO A 174 10.38 -2.68 -6.38
C PRO A 174 10.70 -3.96 -5.58
N ILE A 175 9.70 -4.72 -5.16
CA ILE A 175 9.87 -5.86 -4.24
C ILE A 175 10.33 -7.12 -5.01
N GLY A 176 9.89 -7.26 -6.25
CA GLY A 176 10.19 -8.41 -7.11
C GLY A 176 9.39 -9.67 -6.78
N ARG A 177 8.58 -9.66 -5.71
CA ARG A 177 7.79 -10.80 -5.25
C ARG A 177 6.56 -10.37 -4.46
N ARG A 178 5.57 -11.27 -4.37
CA ARG A 178 4.43 -11.12 -3.48
C ARG A 178 4.79 -11.68 -2.11
N LEU A 179 4.74 -10.85 -1.07
CA LEU A 179 5.19 -11.22 0.26
C LEU A 179 4.18 -12.14 0.96
N ARG A 180 4.64 -13.30 1.41
CA ARG A 180 3.85 -14.14 2.31
C ARG A 180 4.12 -13.78 3.76
N ARG A 181 3.06 -13.66 4.57
CA ARG A 181 3.18 -13.43 6.02
C ARG A 181 3.93 -14.58 6.68
N ASN A 182 4.68 -14.28 7.73
CA ASN A 182 5.48 -15.24 8.51
C ASN A 182 6.39 -16.11 7.62
N SER A 183 7.11 -15.45 6.69
CA SER A 183 8.03 -16.10 5.77
C SER A 183 9.29 -15.28 5.53
N GLU A 184 10.30 -15.93 4.98
CA GLU A 184 11.56 -15.30 4.56
C GLU A 184 11.45 -14.41 3.32
N ASP A 185 10.25 -14.15 2.81
CA ASP A 185 10.08 -13.37 1.58
C ASP A 185 10.57 -11.92 1.75
N MET A 186 10.33 -11.30 2.91
CA MET A 186 10.78 -9.93 3.18
C MET A 186 12.32 -9.79 3.24
N PRO A 187 13.04 -10.58 4.06
CA PRO A 187 14.50 -10.52 4.07
C PRO A 187 15.13 -10.92 2.73
N ARG A 188 14.54 -11.89 2.00
CA ARG A 188 15.00 -12.25 0.65
C ARG A 188 14.80 -11.12 -0.36
N ALA A 189 13.65 -10.46 -0.36
CA ALA A 189 13.41 -9.31 -1.23
C ALA A 189 14.43 -8.20 -0.99
N TYR A 190 14.76 -7.93 0.29
CA TYR A 190 15.81 -6.96 0.62
C TYR A 190 17.21 -7.44 0.19
N ALA A 191 17.54 -8.71 0.41
CA ALA A 191 18.83 -9.27 -0.03
C ALA A 191 19.00 -9.24 -1.56
N GLU A 192 17.90 -9.30 -2.31
CA GLU A 192 17.87 -9.25 -3.78
C GLU A 192 17.74 -7.83 -4.34
N ALA A 193 17.66 -6.80 -3.50
CA ALA A 193 17.48 -5.40 -3.91
C ALA A 193 18.49 -4.94 -4.97
N PHE A 194 19.74 -5.41 -4.85
CA PHE A 194 20.82 -5.09 -5.78
C PHE A 194 20.54 -5.57 -7.21
N LEU A 195 19.72 -6.62 -7.41
CA LEU A 195 19.33 -7.10 -8.74
C LEU A 195 18.47 -6.08 -9.50
N TYR A 196 17.81 -5.17 -8.77
CA TYR A 196 17.01 -4.07 -9.31
C TYR A 196 17.77 -2.73 -9.32
N GLY A 197 19.07 -2.75 -9.00
CA GLY A 197 19.89 -1.53 -8.94
C GLY A 197 19.64 -0.68 -7.70
N TYR A 198 19.08 -1.24 -6.63
CA TYR A 198 18.86 -0.53 -5.37
C TYR A 198 20.05 -0.74 -4.44
N GLU A 199 20.73 0.34 -4.06
CA GLU A 199 21.80 0.32 -3.08
C GLU A 199 21.20 0.23 -1.66
N ALA A 200 21.31 -0.95 -1.07
CA ALA A 200 20.69 -1.34 0.20
C ALA A 200 21.54 -1.01 1.43
#